data_AF-A0A5B7V5A1-F1
#
_entry.id   AF-A0A5B7V5A1-F1
#
_cell.length_a   1.000
_cell.length_b   1.000
_cell.length_c   1.000
_cell.angle_alpha   90.00
_cell.angle_beta   90.00
_cell.angle_gamma   90.00
#
_symmetry.space_group_name_H-M   'P 1'
#
loop_
_entity.id
_entity.type
_entity.pdbx_description
1 polymer ?
#
loop_
_entity_poly.entity_id
_entity_poly.type
_entity_poly.pdbx_seq_one_letter_code
_entity_poly.pdbx_strand_id
1 'polypeptide(L)'
;MALPIPGSDGIPKNAIVHGACGSWWTGAERSHCGGCCRTFSSLTAFDQHRKGGRCNNPATIALAARQKPHGTLWGWPAPIGGYTGPRTRNDIEEAAA
;
A
#
# COMPACT_ATOMS: atom_id res chain seq x y z
N MET A 1 23.75 5.60 1.86
CA MET A 1 23.21 4.28 2.29
C MET A 1 23.13 3.42 1.05
N ALA A 2 23.66 2.19 1.06
CA ALA A 2 23.56 1.30 -0.08
C ALA A 2 22.09 0.91 -0.30
N LEU A 3 21.65 0.89 -1.55
CA LEU A 3 20.31 0.43 -1.90
C LEU A 3 20.24 -1.09 -1.76
N PRO A 4 19.11 -1.65 -1.29
CA PRO A 4 18.95 -3.09 -1.24
C PRO A 4 19.06 -3.70 -2.63
N ILE A 5 19.80 -4.80 -2.73
CA ILE A 5 19.99 -5.54 -3.99
C ILE A 5 19.04 -6.74 -3.98
N PRO A 6 18.05 -6.81 -4.89
CA PRO A 6 17.20 -8.00 -5.03
C PRO A 6 18.03 -9.27 -5.24
N GLY A 7 17.72 -10.33 -4.51
CA GLY A 7 18.47 -11.59 -4.55
C GLY A 7 19.68 -11.65 -3.60
N SER A 8 19.93 -10.58 -2.84
CA SER A 8 20.98 -10.49 -1.82
C SER A 8 20.38 -10.17 -0.45
N ASP A 9 21.11 -10.41 0.64
CA ASP A 9 20.75 -9.93 1.99
C ASP A 9 19.34 -10.34 2.48
N GLY A 10 18.84 -11.51 2.05
CA GLY A 10 17.51 -12.00 2.40
C GLY A 10 16.35 -11.34 1.62
N ILE A 11 16.67 -10.53 0.60
CA ILE A 11 15.70 -9.89 -0.28
C ILE A 11 15.44 -10.82 -1.46
N PRO A 12 14.16 -11.16 -1.75
CA PRO A 12 13.86 -12.06 -2.85
C PRO A 12 14.21 -11.43 -4.19
N LYS A 13 14.64 -12.26 -5.15
CA LYS A 13 15.07 -11.82 -6.50
C LYS A 13 14.00 -11.04 -7.28
N ASN A 14 12.73 -11.24 -6.95
CA ASN A 14 11.59 -10.56 -7.57
C ASN A 14 11.12 -9.32 -6.78
N ALA A 15 11.93 -8.83 -5.85
CA ALA A 15 11.64 -7.58 -5.15
C ALA A 15 11.80 -6.38 -6.09
N ILE A 16 10.85 -5.47 -5.99
CA ILE A 16 10.92 -4.14 -6.59
C ILE A 16 11.52 -3.20 -5.54
N VAL A 17 12.54 -2.43 -5.91
CA VAL A 17 13.24 -1.51 -5.02
C VAL A 17 13.10 -0.09 -5.54
N HIS A 18 12.75 0.85 -4.66
CA HIS A 18 12.75 2.26 -5.01
C HIS A 18 14.16 2.85 -4.83
N GLY A 19 14.79 3.24 -5.93
CA GLY A 19 16.18 3.70 -5.96
C GLY A 19 16.50 4.97 -5.16
N ALA A 20 15.48 5.77 -4.78
CA ALA A 20 15.73 6.98 -3.99
C ALA A 20 15.65 6.74 -2.47
N CYS A 21 14.77 5.84 -2.02
CA CYS A 21 14.54 5.63 -0.58
C CYS A 21 14.98 4.26 -0.07
N GLY A 22 15.40 3.36 -0.96
CA GLY A 22 15.80 1.99 -0.61
C GLY A 22 14.67 1.13 -0.05
N SER A 23 13.41 1.58 -0.08
CA SER A 23 12.29 0.72 0.28
C SER A 23 12.06 -0.33 -0.79
N TRP A 24 11.62 -1.52 -0.38
CA TRP A 24 11.34 -2.61 -1.30
C TRP A 24 10.01 -3.28 -1.01
N TRP A 25 9.48 -3.99 -2.00
CA TRP A 25 8.26 -4.77 -1.89
C TRP A 25 8.22 -5.87 -2.95
N THR A 26 7.31 -6.83 -2.77
CA THR A 26 7.04 -7.89 -3.76
C THR A 26 5.64 -7.73 -4.34
N GLY A 27 5.41 -8.22 -5.55
CA GLY A 27 4.12 -8.12 -6.22
C GLY A 27 3.93 -6.79 -6.97
N ALA A 28 3.45 -6.89 -8.20
CA ALA A 28 3.31 -5.75 -9.13
C ALA A 28 2.09 -4.87 -8.83
N GLU A 29 1.14 -5.36 -8.01
CA GLU A 29 -0.10 -4.64 -7.67
C GLU A 29 0.09 -3.51 -6.64
N ARG A 30 1.30 -3.40 -6.08
CA ARG A 30 1.61 -2.45 -5.01
C ARG A 30 2.14 -1.15 -5.60
N SER A 31 1.77 -0.03 -4.98
CA SER A 31 2.16 1.31 -5.43
C SER A 31 3.04 2.00 -4.38
N HIS A 32 4.07 2.71 -4.81
CA HIS A 32 4.98 3.45 -3.91
C HIS A 32 4.92 4.94 -4.20
N CYS A 33 4.79 5.76 -3.16
CA CYS A 33 4.83 7.21 -3.31
C CYS A 33 6.25 7.73 -3.21
N GLY A 34 6.79 8.27 -4.32
CA GLY A 34 8.13 8.89 -4.32
C GLY A 34 8.26 10.13 -3.43
N GLY A 35 7.15 10.78 -3.05
CA GLY A 35 7.17 11.96 -2.19
C GLY A 35 7.28 11.66 -0.70
N CYS A 36 6.53 10.66 -0.20
CA CYS A 36 6.53 10.31 1.23
C CYS A 36 7.15 8.94 1.54
N CYS A 37 7.63 8.24 0.51
CA CYS A 37 8.28 6.92 0.60
C CYS A 37 7.42 5.84 1.27
N ARG A 38 6.10 5.95 1.22
CA ARG A 38 5.17 4.93 1.72
C ARG A 38 4.72 4.00 0.61
N THR A 39 4.54 2.73 0.97
CA THR A 39 4.09 1.66 0.06
C THR A 39 2.65 1.29 0.35
N PHE A 40 1.86 1.13 -0.71
CA PHE A 40 0.42 0.89 -0.69
C PHE A 40 0.12 -0.45 -1.35
N SER A 41 -0.88 -1.15 -0.83
CA SER A 41 -1.26 -2.48 -1.31
C SER A 41 -2.03 -2.47 -2.63
N SER A 42 -2.59 -1.31 -3.03
CA SER A 42 -3.40 -1.16 -4.24
C SER A 42 -3.34 0.27 -4.78
N LEU A 43 -3.63 0.41 -6.07
CA LEU A 43 -3.73 1.72 -6.72
C LEU A 43 -4.80 2.62 -6.08
N THR A 44 -5.96 2.04 -5.71
CA THR A 44 -7.04 2.79 -5.04
C THR A 44 -6.63 3.39 -3.70
N ALA A 45 -5.80 2.67 -2.92
CA ALA A 45 -5.26 3.19 -1.66
C ALA A 45 -4.23 4.31 -1.90
N PHE A 46 -3.43 4.17 -2.97
CA PHE A 46 -2.50 5.21 -3.41
C PHE A 46 -3.20 6.47 -3.91
N ASP A 47 -4.25 6.33 -4.71
CA ASP A 47 -5.04 7.45 -5.23
C ASP A 47 -5.71 8.22 -4.10
N GLN A 48 -6.27 7.50 -3.12
CA GLN A 48 -6.82 8.14 -1.93
C GLN A 48 -5.74 8.87 -1.12
N HIS A 49 -4.54 8.27 -1.00
CA HIS A 49 -3.39 8.95 -0.41
C HIS A 49 -3.01 10.22 -1.17
N ARG A 50 -3.04 10.21 -2.50
CA ARG A 50 -2.69 11.35 -3.35
C ARG A 50 -3.85 12.28 -3.72
N LYS A 51 -5.03 12.08 -3.16
CA LYS A 51 -6.23 12.86 -3.44
C LYS A 51 -5.97 14.36 -3.19
N GLY A 52 -6.27 15.18 -4.20
CA GLY A 52 -6.02 16.62 -4.16
C GLY A 52 -4.55 17.00 -4.38
N GLY A 53 -3.74 16.13 -4.98
CA GLY A 53 -2.35 16.42 -5.35
C GLY A 53 -1.34 16.38 -4.19
N ARG A 54 -1.80 16.13 -2.97
CA ARG A 54 -0.99 16.12 -1.73
C ARG A 54 -0.86 14.72 -1.15
N CYS A 55 0.17 14.51 -0.34
CA CYS A 55 0.36 13.27 0.40
C CYS A 55 -0.49 13.28 1.68
N ASN A 56 -1.69 12.70 1.64
CA ASN A 56 -2.55 12.58 2.82
C ASN A 56 -2.03 11.46 3.75
N ASN A 57 -2.14 11.62 5.07
CA ASN A 57 -1.69 10.59 6.00
C ASN A 57 -2.58 9.33 5.85
N PRO A 58 -2.05 8.14 5.51
CA PRO A 58 -2.84 6.93 5.32
C PRO A 58 -3.63 6.54 6.57
N ALA A 59 -3.11 6.78 7.77
CA ALA A 59 -3.82 6.51 9.02
C ALA A 59 -5.09 7.38 9.18
N THR A 60 -5.10 8.59 8.60
CA THR A 60 -6.25 9.52 8.70
C THR A 60 -7.27 9.32 7.58
N ILE A 61 -6.96 8.51 6.56
CA ILE A 61 -7.88 8.17 5.45
C ILE A 61 -8.37 6.71 5.55
N ALA A 62 -8.44 6.19 6.78
CA ALA A 62 -8.93 4.86 7.09
C ALA A 62 -8.14 3.71 6.41
N LEU A 63 -6.86 3.90 6.08
CA LEU A 63 -5.99 2.80 5.66
C LEU A 63 -5.35 2.12 6.88
N ALA A 64 -5.33 0.80 6.85
CA ALA A 64 -4.69 -0.02 7.87
C ALA A 64 -3.22 -0.25 7.54
N ALA A 65 -2.35 -0.05 8.53
CA ALA A 65 -0.94 -0.43 8.46
C ALA A 65 -0.80 -1.94 8.66
N ARG A 66 -0.11 -2.61 7.74
CA ARG A 66 0.24 -4.03 7.85
C ARG A 66 1.77 -4.15 7.84
N GLN A 67 2.35 -4.65 8.93
CA GLN A 67 3.79 -4.88 8.97
C GLN A 67 4.17 -6.10 8.12
N LYS A 68 5.20 -5.93 7.30
CA LYS A 68 5.78 -6.96 6.45
C LYS A 68 7.30 -6.95 6.62
N PRO A 69 8.01 -8.03 6.22
CA PRO A 69 9.47 -8.08 6.30
C PRO A 69 10.17 -6.93 5.55
N HIS A 70 9.51 -6.37 4.54
CA HIS A 70 10.00 -5.28 3.70
C HIS A 70 9.46 -3.88 4.11
N GLY A 71 8.95 -3.75 5.34
CA GLY A 71 8.39 -2.51 5.88
C GLY A 71 6.87 -2.44 5.89
N THR A 72 6.35 -1.28 6.28
CA THR A 72 4.91 -1.08 6.47
C THR A 72 4.17 -0.95 5.14
N LEU A 73 3.18 -1.81 4.94
CA LEU A 73 2.27 -1.77 3.80
C LEU A 73 0.92 -1.16 4.21
N TRP A 74 0.52 -0.09 3.54
CA TRP A 74 -0.77 0.57 3.77
C TRP A 74 -1.83 0.05 2.81
N GLY A 75 -2.97 -0.36 3.33
CA GLY A 75 -4.06 -0.86 2.50
C GLY A 75 -5.41 -0.64 3.14
N TRP A 76 -6.47 -0.84 2.37
CA TRP A 76 -7.81 -0.82 2.94
C TRP A 76 -7.94 -1.86 4.06
N PRO A 77 -8.70 -1.56 5.13
CA PRO A 77 -9.01 -2.54 6.14
C PRO A 77 -9.81 -3.63 5.44
N ALA A 78 -9.25 -4.84 5.41
CA ALA A 78 -10.03 -5.98 4.99
C ALA A 78 -10.98 -6.34 6.15
N PRO A 79 -12.22 -6.77 5.87
CA PRO A 79 -13.00 -7.47 6.87
C PRO A 79 -12.22 -8.71 7.35
N ILE A 80 -12.53 -9.16 8.57
CA ILE A 80 -11.99 -10.42 9.12
C ILE A 80 -12.30 -11.53 8.12
N GLY A 81 -11.29 -12.02 7.39
CA GLY A 81 -11.45 -13.06 6.36
C GLY A 81 -10.95 -12.72 4.94
N GLY A 82 -10.59 -11.46 4.64
CA GLY A 82 -10.02 -11.09 3.33
C GLY A 82 -10.97 -10.27 2.44
N TYR A 83 -10.48 -9.90 1.24
CA TYR A 83 -11.09 -8.91 0.33
C TYR A 83 -12.61 -9.10 0.16
N THR A 84 -13.42 -8.15 0.65
CA THR A 84 -14.73 -7.92 0.03
C THR A 84 -14.44 -7.40 -1.37
N GLY A 85 -15.01 -8.06 -2.37
CA GLY A 85 -14.98 -7.59 -3.75
C GLY A 85 -15.48 -6.15 -3.90
N PRO A 86 -15.48 -5.61 -5.13
CA PRO A 86 -15.88 -4.22 -5.36
C PRO A 86 -17.27 -3.98 -4.76
N ARG A 87 -17.36 -3.11 -3.75
CA ARG A 87 -18.65 -2.65 -3.24
C ARG A 87 -19.35 -1.93 -4.39
N THR A 88 -20.44 -2.51 -4.84
CA THR A 88 -21.35 -1.87 -5.78
C THR A 88 -22.10 -0.77 -5.05
N ARG A 89 -22.69 0.17 -5.79
CA ARG A 89 -23.43 1.31 -5.22
C ARG A 89 -24.53 0.88 -4.24
N ASN A 90 -25.09 -0.32 -4.40
CA ASN A 90 -26.10 -0.87 -3.51
C ASN A 90 -25.57 -1.20 -2.10
N ASP A 91 -24.28 -1.53 -1.95
CA ASP A 91 -23.71 -1.92 -0.65
C ASP A 91 -23.54 -0.72 0.31
N ILE A 92 -23.73 0.51 -0.17
CA ILE A 92 -23.64 1.74 0.63
C ILE A 92 -25.01 2.08 1.25
N GLU A 93 -26.11 1.72 0.60
CA GLU A 93 -27.46 2.10 1.06
C GLU A 93 -27.95 1.24 2.25
N GLU A 94 -27.51 -0.02 2.36
CA GLU A 94 -27.89 -0.90 3.49
C GLU A 94 -27.11 -0.65 4.79
N ALA A 95 -26.02 0.11 4.78
CA ALA A 95 -25.27 0.46 5.99
C ALA A 95 -25.85 1.69 6.74
N ALA A 96 -26.90 2.30 6.19
CA ALA A 96 -27.54 3.52 6.71
C ALA A 96 -28.95 3.28 7.27
N ALA A 97 -29.38 2.02 7.43
CA ALA A 97 -30.66 1.62 8.01
C ALA A 97 -30.51 1.15 9.48
#